data_AF-A0AA38IVK0-F1
#
_entry.id   AF-A0AA38IVK0-F1
#
_cell.length_a   1.000
_cell.length_b   1.000
_cell.length_c   1.000
_cell.angle_alpha   90.00
_cell.angle_beta   90.00
_cell.angle_gamma   90.00
#
_symmetry.space_group_name_H-M   'P 1'
#
loop_
_entity.id
_entity.type
_entity.pdbx_description
1 polymer ?
#
loop_
_entity_poly.entity_id
_entity_poly.type
_entity_poly.pdbx_seq_one_letter_code
_entity_poly.pdbx_strand_id
1 'polypeptide(L)'
;MFLDMFIYELEDLQLRGLSINNEQFFPKISKIICDAPAKSFILGVKGHTGYHGCTKCMQEGEVIKSRMTFPETSNNPRTDENFQNKVDENYHKVNIHSPFERLNIGLVSQVPLDYMHLVCLGVFKRLLIFWIKGAKDVRMKQIDLEAASADLVNNFRQCVPKEFSPPT
;
A
#
# COMPACT_ATOMS: atom_id res chain seq x y z
N MET A 1 -5.54 -21.62 1.44
CA MET A 1 -5.02 -20.25 1.70
C MET A 1 -6.19 -19.29 1.84
N PHE A 2 -6.07 -18.25 2.66
CA PHE A 2 -7.15 -17.28 2.93
C PHE A 2 -7.81 -16.67 1.68
N LEU A 3 -7.03 -16.48 0.60
CA LEU A 3 -7.51 -15.85 -0.64
C LEU A 3 -8.00 -16.85 -1.71
N ASP A 4 -7.94 -18.17 -1.50
CA ASP A 4 -8.19 -19.13 -2.58
C ASP A 4 -9.59 -19.04 -3.17
N MET A 5 -10.62 -18.91 -2.32
CA MET A 5 -12.02 -18.72 -2.75
C MET A 5 -12.16 -17.46 -3.61
N PHE A 6 -11.59 -16.35 -3.15
CA PHE A 6 -11.60 -15.08 -3.89
C PHE A 6 -10.92 -15.19 -5.25
N ILE A 7 -9.75 -15.85 -5.32
CA ILE A 7 -9.03 -16.02 -6.57
C ILE A 7 -9.83 -16.90 -7.54
N TYR A 8 -10.42 -17.99 -7.05
CA TYR A 8 -11.25 -18.88 -7.87
C TYR A 8 -12.47 -18.16 -8.44
N GLU A 9 -13.22 -17.44 -7.60
CA GLU A 9 -14.38 -16.66 -8.04
C GLU A 9 -14.00 -15.59 -9.06
N LEU A 10 -12.86 -14.93 -8.86
CA LEU A 10 -12.42 -13.88 -9.77
C LEU A 10 -11.91 -14.44 -11.10
N GLU A 11 -11.16 -15.55 -11.09
CA GLU A 11 -10.74 -16.27 -12.28
C GLU A 11 -11.95 -16.67 -13.12
N ASP A 12 -12.97 -17.20 -12.44
CA ASP A 12 -14.24 -17.57 -13.03
C ASP A 12 -14.99 -16.40 -13.65
N LEU A 13 -15.07 -15.27 -12.93
CA LEU A 13 -15.68 -14.05 -13.43
C LEU A 13 -14.90 -13.42 -14.60
N GLN A 14 -13.57 -13.53 -14.60
CA GLN A 14 -12.75 -13.07 -15.72
C GLN A 14 -12.95 -13.94 -16.98
N LEU A 15 -13.21 -15.23 -16.81
CA LEU A 15 -13.43 -16.17 -17.90
C LEU A 15 -14.86 -16.15 -18.44
N ARG A 16 -15.86 -16.24 -17.55
CA ARG A 16 -17.27 -16.39 -17.88
C ARG A 16 -18.06 -15.08 -17.84
N GLY A 17 -17.52 -14.04 -17.21
CA GLY A 17 -18.24 -12.79 -17.00
C GLY A 17 -19.41 -12.93 -16.02
N LEU A 18 -20.10 -11.82 -15.82
CA LEU A 18 -21.29 -11.68 -15.00
C LEU A 18 -22.47 -11.26 -15.90
N SER A 19 -23.59 -11.96 -15.82
CA SER A 19 -24.80 -11.61 -16.58
C SER A 19 -25.71 -10.71 -15.74
N ILE A 20 -25.96 -9.50 -16.21
CA ILE A 20 -26.91 -8.54 -15.60
C ILE A 20 -27.83 -8.05 -16.71
N ASN A 21 -29.15 -8.20 -16.55
CA ASN A 21 -30.16 -7.77 -17.53
C ASN A 21 -29.90 -8.31 -18.96
N ASN A 22 -29.44 -9.56 -19.08
CA ASN A 22 -29.02 -10.20 -20.33
C ASN A 22 -27.81 -9.56 -21.03
N GLU A 23 -27.09 -8.66 -20.37
CA GLU A 23 -25.79 -8.15 -20.82
C GLU A 23 -24.66 -8.82 -20.04
N GLN A 24 -23.54 -9.10 -20.72
CA GLN A 24 -22.39 -9.78 -20.14
C GLN A 24 -21.27 -8.79 -19.79
N PHE A 25 -20.83 -8.82 -18.54
CA PHE A 25 -19.81 -7.92 -17.99
C PHE A 25 -18.58 -8.72 -17.56
N PHE A 26 -17.39 -8.24 -17.90
CA PHE A 26 -16.13 -8.89 -17.51
C PHE A 26 -15.40 -8.02 -16.50
N PRO A 27 -15.56 -8.28 -15.19
CA PRO A 27 -14.97 -7.44 -14.16
C PRO A 27 -13.44 -7.50 -14.24
N LYS A 28 -12.82 -6.33 -14.06
CA LYS A 28 -11.37 -6.18 -13.96
C LYS A 28 -11.01 -5.59 -12.61
N ILE A 29 -10.03 -6.17 -11.94
CA ILE A 29 -9.43 -5.53 -10.78
C ILE A 29 -8.76 -4.24 -11.24
N SER A 30 -9.04 -3.13 -10.57
CA SER A 30 -8.32 -1.88 -10.79
C SER A 30 -7.06 -1.83 -9.93
N LYS A 31 -7.21 -1.97 -8.61
CA LYS A 31 -6.11 -1.94 -7.63
C LYS A 31 -6.32 -2.91 -6.49
N ILE A 32 -5.23 -3.45 -5.95
CA ILE A 32 -5.17 -4.21 -4.70
C ILE A 32 -4.46 -3.35 -3.65
N ILE A 33 -5.23 -2.76 -2.73
CA ILE A 33 -4.70 -1.87 -1.70
C ILE A 33 -4.43 -2.69 -0.45
N CYS A 34 -3.19 -2.63 0.03
CA CYS A 34 -2.75 -3.33 1.22
C CYS A 34 -1.48 -2.70 1.79
N ASP A 35 -1.30 -2.84 3.11
CA ASP A 35 -0.12 -2.39 3.82
C ASP A 35 1.15 -3.16 3.37
N ALA A 36 2.33 -2.76 3.85
CA ALA A 36 3.58 -3.33 3.38
C ALA A 36 3.74 -4.84 3.71
N PRO A 37 3.41 -5.32 4.92
CA PRO A 37 3.40 -6.75 5.22
C PRO A 37 2.46 -7.56 4.33
N ALA A 38 1.18 -7.17 4.23
CA ALA A 38 0.20 -7.89 3.43
C ALA A 38 0.58 -7.86 1.94
N LYS A 39 1.08 -6.73 1.43
CA LYS A 39 1.62 -6.63 0.07
C LYS A 39 2.72 -7.67 -0.19
N SER A 40 3.71 -7.76 0.69
CA SER A 40 4.82 -8.72 0.52
C SER A 40 4.36 -10.18 0.60
N PHE A 41 3.32 -10.44 1.40
CA PHE A 41 2.71 -11.75 1.53
C PHE A 41 1.96 -12.15 0.27
N ILE A 42 1.03 -11.32 -0.22
CA ILE A 42 0.23 -11.64 -1.40
C ILE A 42 1.06 -11.70 -2.68
N LEU A 43 2.16 -10.95 -2.77
CA LEU A 43 3.06 -10.97 -3.92
C LEU A 43 4.10 -12.08 -3.86
N GLY A 44 4.32 -12.72 -2.70
CA GLY A 44 5.38 -13.72 -2.55
C GLY A 44 6.79 -13.14 -2.63
N VAL A 45 7.01 -11.92 -2.14
CA VAL A 45 8.27 -11.18 -2.26
C VAL A 45 8.88 -10.87 -0.90
N LYS A 46 10.16 -10.44 -0.88
CA LYS A 46 10.80 -9.95 0.34
C LYS A 46 10.06 -8.71 0.86
N GLY A 47 9.97 -8.62 2.19
CA GLY A 47 9.29 -7.53 2.86
C GLY A 47 10.07 -6.21 2.79
N HIS A 48 9.40 -5.12 3.17
CA HIS A 48 9.97 -3.77 3.20
C HIS A 48 11.20 -3.59 4.12
N THR A 49 11.49 -4.58 4.98
CA THR A 49 12.67 -4.61 5.86
C THR A 49 13.87 -5.34 5.24
N GLY A 50 13.71 -6.02 4.11
CA GLY A 50 14.78 -6.72 3.41
C GLY A 50 15.57 -5.80 2.48
N TYR A 51 16.84 -6.15 2.23
CA TYR A 51 17.72 -5.42 1.32
C TYR A 51 17.13 -5.28 -0.09
N HIS A 52 16.47 -6.31 -0.62
CA HIS A 52 15.76 -6.22 -1.90
C HIS A 52 14.25 -6.13 -1.66
N GLY A 53 13.82 -5.14 -0.88
CA GLY A 53 12.43 -4.95 -0.47
C GLY A 53 11.65 -3.88 -1.26
N CYS A 54 12.30 -3.10 -2.13
CA CYS A 54 11.60 -2.08 -2.92
C CYS A 54 10.60 -2.73 -3.88
N THR A 55 9.31 -2.42 -3.71
CA THR A 55 8.24 -2.96 -4.56
C THR A 55 8.05 -2.21 -5.87
N LYS A 56 8.76 -1.09 -6.06
CA LYS A 56 8.62 -0.21 -7.24
C LYS A 56 9.87 -0.10 -8.10
N CYS A 57 11.01 -0.53 -7.60
CA CYS A 57 12.30 -0.28 -8.22
C CYS A 57 13.27 -1.43 -7.97
N MET A 58 14.15 -1.68 -8.92
CA MET A 58 15.17 -2.74 -8.84
C MET A 58 16.41 -2.23 -8.12
N GLN A 59 16.30 -1.98 -6.81
CA GLN A 59 17.41 -1.49 -6.00
C GLN A 59 17.64 -2.35 -4.77
N GLU A 60 18.90 -2.41 -4.35
CA GLU A 60 19.28 -2.85 -3.01
C GLU A 60 19.12 -1.66 -2.06
N GLY A 61 18.52 -1.91 -0.91
CA GLY A 61 18.32 -0.94 0.15
C GLY A 61 19.52 -0.88 1.08
N GLU A 62 19.60 0.19 1.85
CA GLU A 62 20.64 0.40 2.86
C GLU A 62 20.03 0.71 4.22
N VAL A 63 20.77 0.34 5.28
CA VAL A 63 20.34 0.58 6.66
C VAL A 63 20.84 1.95 7.12
N ILE A 64 19.97 2.96 7.11
CA ILE A 64 20.25 4.31 7.63
C ILE A 64 19.60 4.47 8.99
N LYS A 65 20.39 4.80 10.03
CA LYS A 65 19.89 5.02 11.40
C LYS A 65 18.99 3.87 11.89
N SER A 66 19.45 2.63 11.69
CA SER A 66 18.75 1.39 12.05
C SER A 66 17.40 1.18 11.36
N ARG A 67 17.22 1.75 10.16
CA ARG A 67 16.02 1.57 9.33
C ARG A 67 16.44 1.17 7.92
N MET A 68 15.77 0.17 7.36
CA MET A 68 15.91 -0.15 5.93
C MET A 68 15.37 1.01 5.10
N THR A 69 16.15 1.45 4.12
CA THR A 69 15.83 2.58 3.24
C THR A 69 16.18 2.26 1.79
N PHE A 70 15.49 2.92 0.86
CA PHE A 70 15.66 2.76 -0.58
C PHE A 70 15.89 4.16 -1.20
N PRO A 71 17.09 4.73 -1.03
CA PRO A 71 17.35 6.14 -1.34
C PRO A 71 17.55 6.42 -2.82
N GLU A 72 17.85 5.40 -3.63
CA GLU A 72 18.15 5.60 -5.05
C GLU A 72 16.89 6.07 -5.80
N THR A 73 16.99 7.22 -6.45
CA THR A 73 15.88 7.86 -7.17
C THR A 73 15.95 7.62 -8.68
N SER A 74 17.11 7.23 -9.20
CA SER A 74 17.40 7.03 -10.62
C SER A 74 17.64 5.55 -10.94
N ASN A 75 16.84 4.66 -10.33
CA ASN A 75 16.90 3.22 -10.63
C ASN A 75 15.79 2.78 -11.60
N ASN A 76 15.98 1.61 -12.19
CA ASN A 76 15.01 0.98 -13.08
C ASN A 76 13.71 0.68 -12.32
N PRO A 77 12.56 1.15 -12.82
CA PRO A 77 11.27 0.81 -12.24
C PRO A 77 10.98 -0.68 -12.47
N ARG A 78 10.31 -1.30 -11.51
CA ARG A 78 9.75 -2.64 -11.73
C ARG A 78 8.58 -2.53 -12.69
N THR A 79 8.52 -3.45 -13.65
CA THR A 79 7.40 -3.62 -14.57
C THR A 79 6.66 -4.91 -14.26
N ASP A 80 5.41 -5.01 -14.73
CA ASP A 80 4.65 -6.26 -14.61
C ASP A 80 5.38 -7.42 -15.31
N GLU A 81 6.02 -7.16 -16.46
CA GLU A 81 6.81 -8.13 -17.21
C GLU A 81 8.03 -8.62 -16.41
N ASN A 82 8.83 -7.71 -15.83
CA ASN A 82 10.00 -8.12 -15.05
C ASN A 82 9.61 -8.92 -13.80
N PHE A 83 8.47 -8.60 -13.19
CA PHE A 83 7.94 -9.35 -12.06
C PHE A 83 7.49 -10.75 -12.49
N GLN A 84 6.73 -10.86 -13.58
CA GLN A 84 6.24 -12.14 -14.09
C GLN A 84 7.38 -13.08 -14.50
N ASN A 85 8.41 -12.53 -15.14
CA ASN A 85 9.62 -13.26 -15.54
C ASN A 85 10.61 -13.49 -14.39
N LYS A 86 10.29 -13.01 -13.17
CA LYS A 86 11.12 -13.14 -11.95
C LYS A 86 12.58 -12.70 -12.15
N VAL A 87 12.79 -11.61 -12.90
CA VAL A 87 14.14 -11.12 -13.29
C VAL A 87 15.02 -10.78 -12.07
N ASP A 88 14.41 -10.36 -10.96
CA ASP A 88 15.13 -10.06 -9.72
C ASP A 88 14.97 -11.19 -8.69
N GLU A 89 15.84 -12.19 -8.79
CA GLU A 89 15.86 -13.36 -7.89
C GLU A 89 15.99 -12.96 -6.41
N ASN A 90 16.66 -11.84 -6.13
CA ASN A 90 16.83 -11.35 -4.78
C ASN A 90 15.57 -10.70 -4.23
N TYR A 91 14.64 -10.23 -5.07
CA TYR A 91 13.37 -9.67 -4.63
C TYR A 91 12.31 -10.74 -4.36
N HIS A 92 12.28 -11.80 -5.19
CA HIS A 92 11.32 -12.89 -5.06
C HIS A 92 11.70 -13.86 -3.93
N LYS A 93 10.71 -14.41 -3.23
CA LYS A 93 10.97 -15.52 -2.29
C LYS A 93 11.05 -16.83 -3.06
N VAL A 94 12.08 -17.62 -2.75
CA VAL A 94 12.32 -18.93 -3.37
C VAL A 94 11.11 -19.83 -3.14
N ASN A 95 10.62 -20.48 -4.21
CA ASN A 95 9.48 -21.40 -4.21
C ASN A 95 8.15 -20.82 -3.69
N ILE A 96 7.99 -19.49 -3.71
CA ILE A 96 6.72 -18.84 -3.39
C ILE A 96 6.21 -18.11 -4.62
N HIS A 97 4.94 -18.33 -4.93
CA HIS A 97 4.21 -17.70 -6.02
C HIS A 97 3.05 -16.89 -5.46
N SER A 98 2.75 -15.77 -6.11
CA SER A 98 1.56 -15.01 -5.75
C SER A 98 0.30 -15.80 -6.12
N PRO A 99 -0.74 -15.89 -5.26
CA PRO A 99 -2.07 -16.36 -5.67
C PRO A 99 -2.60 -15.70 -6.94
N PHE A 100 -2.22 -14.45 -7.16
CA PHE A 100 -2.69 -13.60 -8.23
C PHE A 100 -1.94 -13.84 -9.55
N GLU A 101 -0.87 -14.65 -9.58
CA GLU A 101 -0.20 -15.04 -10.84
C GLU A 101 -1.13 -15.83 -11.78
N ARG A 102 -2.20 -16.44 -11.26
CA ARG A 102 -3.23 -17.14 -12.04
C ARG A 102 -4.20 -16.19 -12.75
N LEU A 103 -4.24 -14.92 -12.34
CA LEU A 103 -5.20 -13.94 -12.83
C LEU A 103 -4.54 -13.02 -13.85
N ASN A 104 -5.35 -12.43 -14.72
CA ASN A 104 -4.87 -11.42 -15.66
C ASN A 104 -4.77 -10.04 -14.97
N ILE A 105 -3.75 -9.88 -14.11
CA ILE A 105 -3.53 -8.71 -13.26
C ILE A 105 -2.05 -8.31 -13.27
N GLY A 106 -1.79 -7.01 -13.43
CA GLY A 106 -0.44 -6.45 -13.27
C GLY A 106 -0.02 -6.39 -11.81
N LEU A 107 0.87 -7.29 -11.37
CA LEU A 107 1.29 -7.40 -9.96
C LEU A 107 2.20 -6.26 -9.46
N VAL A 108 2.68 -5.39 -10.36
CA VAL A 108 3.39 -4.16 -10.01
C VAL A 108 2.49 -2.93 -10.22
N SER A 109 1.83 -2.83 -11.37
CA SER A 109 1.02 -1.67 -11.76
C SER A 109 -0.30 -1.58 -10.99
N GLN A 110 -0.89 -2.71 -10.60
CA GLN A 110 -2.17 -2.77 -9.89
C GLN A 110 -2.04 -2.97 -8.38
N VAL A 111 -0.83 -3.09 -7.85
CA VAL A 111 -0.60 -3.17 -6.40
C VAL A 111 0.15 -1.91 -5.94
N PRO A 112 -0.55 -0.77 -5.73
CA PRO A 112 0.08 0.51 -5.44
C PRO A 112 0.66 0.54 -4.01
N LEU A 113 1.51 1.54 -3.75
CA LEU A 113 1.91 1.88 -2.40
C LEU A 113 0.68 2.42 -1.64
N ASP A 114 0.48 1.98 -0.39
CA ASP A 114 -0.68 2.37 0.40
C ASP A 114 -0.46 3.75 1.04
N TYR A 115 -1.18 4.74 0.51
CA TYR A 115 -1.14 6.12 0.98
C TYR A 115 -1.48 6.26 2.46
N MET A 116 -2.45 5.51 2.97
CA MET A 116 -2.89 5.61 4.35
C MET A 116 -1.76 5.21 5.31
N HIS A 117 -1.13 4.06 5.07
CA HIS A 117 -0.06 3.57 5.95
C HIS A 117 1.26 4.31 5.76
N LEU A 118 1.62 4.68 4.53
CA LEU A 118 2.91 5.32 4.27
C LEU A 118 2.88 6.82 4.58
N VAL A 119 1.87 7.54 4.11
CA VAL A 119 1.83 9.00 4.18
C VAL A 119 1.07 9.43 5.43
N CYS A 120 -0.20 9.06 5.58
CA CYS A 120 -1.02 9.53 6.71
C CYS A 120 -0.47 9.02 8.05
N LEU A 121 -0.33 7.70 8.20
CA LEU A 121 0.15 7.08 9.44
C LEU A 121 1.67 7.10 9.58
N GLY A 122 2.41 6.96 8.48
CA GLY A 122 3.86 6.88 8.50
C GLY A 122 4.54 8.25 8.66
N VAL A 123 4.17 9.21 7.81
CA VAL A 123 4.81 10.54 7.78
C VAL A 123 4.03 11.55 8.62
N PHE A 124 2.75 11.78 8.31
CA PHE A 124 1.97 12.85 8.93
C PHE A 124 1.81 12.66 10.43
N LYS A 125 1.56 11.43 10.90
CA LYS A 125 1.53 11.15 12.34
C LYS A 125 2.80 11.60 13.06
N ARG A 126 3.98 11.41 12.45
CA ARG A 126 5.26 11.82 13.05
C ARG A 126 5.42 13.33 13.03
N LEU A 127 5.02 13.98 11.95
CA LEU A 127 5.02 15.46 11.85
C LEU A 127 4.07 16.08 12.89
N LEU A 128 2.85 15.56 13.05
CA LEU A 128 1.91 16.03 14.05
C LEU A 128 2.46 15.88 15.47
N ILE A 129 3.07 14.73 15.79
CA ILE A 129 3.73 14.54 17.10
C ILE A 129 4.87 15.55 17.29
N PHE A 130 5.65 15.81 16.25
CA PHE A 130 6.74 16.79 16.28
C PHE A 130 6.23 18.22 16.51
N TRP A 131 5.16 18.63 15.84
CA TRP A 131 4.57 19.97 15.99
C TRP A 131 3.77 20.15 17.28
N ILE A 132 3.25 19.09 17.89
CA ILE A 132 2.47 19.18 19.14
C ILE A 132 3.34 18.98 20.37
N LYS A 133 4.31 18.05 20.32
CA LYS A 133 5.10 17.61 21.48
C LYS A 133 6.61 17.83 21.33
N GLY A 134 7.06 18.38 20.20
CA GLY A 134 8.47 18.65 19.95
C GLY A 134 9.03 19.83 20.74
N ALA A 135 10.26 20.23 20.38
CA ALA A 135 10.96 21.35 20.99
C ALA A 135 10.23 22.68 20.74
N LYS A 136 10.44 23.67 21.62
CA LYS A 136 9.66 24.92 21.62
C LYS A 136 9.76 25.73 20.32
N ASP A 137 10.89 25.61 19.61
CA ASP A 137 11.19 26.27 18.35
C ASP A 137 10.42 25.70 17.15
N VAL A 138 10.00 24.43 17.22
CA VAL A 138 9.23 23.74 16.17
C VAL A 138 7.77 23.46 16.55
N ARG A 139 7.44 23.62 17.83
CA ARG A 139 6.10 23.35 18.37
C ARG A 139 5.13 24.45 17.99
N MET A 140 3.92 24.07 17.58
CA MET A 140 2.82 25.00 17.36
C MET A 140 2.49 25.78 18.64
N LYS A 141 2.08 27.03 18.47
CA LYS A 141 1.54 27.81 19.59
C LYS A 141 0.21 27.20 20.01
N GLN A 142 -0.10 27.31 21.29
CA GLN A 142 -1.34 26.79 21.85
C GLN A 142 -2.58 27.32 21.11
N ILE A 143 -2.57 28.61 20.75
CA ILE A 143 -3.67 29.25 20.03
C ILE A 143 -3.91 28.64 18.64
N ASP A 144 -2.83 28.30 17.92
CA ASP A 144 -2.91 27.70 16.58
C ASP A 144 -3.40 26.25 16.67
N LEU A 145 -2.99 25.53 17.73
CA LEU A 145 -3.43 24.17 17.99
C LEU A 145 -4.93 24.12 18.33
N GLU A 146 -5.40 25.06 19.15
CA GLU A 146 -6.82 25.19 19.50
C GLU A 146 -7.65 25.55 18.26
N ALA A 147 -7.19 26.49 17.43
CA ALA A 147 -7.85 26.84 16.18
C ALA A 147 -7.94 25.64 15.22
N ALA A 148 -6.84 24.91 15.01
CA ALA A 148 -6.84 23.72 14.15
C ALA A 148 -7.74 22.60 14.70
N SER A 149 -7.77 22.41 16.02
CA SER A 149 -8.63 21.41 16.67
C SER A 149 -10.11 21.77 16.54
N ALA A 150 -10.45 23.05 16.70
CA ALA A 150 -11.81 23.55 16.53
C ALA A 150 -12.26 23.39 15.07
N ASP A 151 -11.42 23.72 14.10
CA ASP A 151 -11.71 23.55 12.67
C ASP A 151 -11.97 22.07 12.30
N LEU A 152 -11.14 21.15 12.81
CA LEU A 152 -11.31 19.71 12.61
C LEU A 152 -12.67 19.22 13.15
N VAL A 153 -13.06 19.66 14.35
CA VAL A 153 -14.32 19.23 14.99
C VAL A 153 -15.53 19.87 14.31
N ASN A 154 -15.46 21.16 13.98
CA ASN A 154 -16.60 21.93 13.50
C ASN A 154 -16.86 21.74 12.01
N ASN A 155 -15.81 21.62 11.19
CA ASN A 155 -15.93 21.61 9.73
C ASN A 155 -15.67 20.24 9.10
N PHE A 156 -14.78 19.43 9.67
CA PHE A 156 -14.38 18.15 9.07
C PHE A 156 -15.08 16.92 9.67
N ARG A 157 -15.56 16.98 10.92
CA ARG A 157 -16.20 15.83 11.57
C ARG A 157 -17.35 15.23 10.78
N GLN A 158 -18.17 16.07 10.16
CA GLN A 158 -19.29 15.66 9.30
C GLN A 158 -18.86 14.97 7.99
N CYS A 159 -17.62 15.16 7.57
CA CYS A 159 -17.06 14.55 6.37
C CYS A 159 -16.36 13.21 6.67
N VAL A 160 -16.20 12.83 7.94
CA VAL A 160 -15.57 11.56 8.33
C VAL A 160 -16.64 10.46 8.31
N PRO A 161 -16.44 9.37 7.54
CA PRO A 161 -17.38 8.25 7.54
C PRO A 161 -17.52 7.66 8.94
N LYS A 162 -18.69 7.11 9.26
CA LYS A 162 -18.99 6.58 10.59
C LYS A 162 -18.05 5.44 10.98
N GLU A 163 -17.56 4.68 10.00
CA GLU A 163 -16.60 3.59 10.12
C GLU A 163 -15.22 4.05 10.62
N PHE A 164 -14.89 5.33 10.44
CA PHE A 164 -13.63 5.93 10.89
C PHE A 164 -13.83 6.90 12.06
N SER A 165 -15.06 7.04 12.56
CA SER A 165 -15.34 7.87 13.73
C SER A 165 -14.92 7.13 15.01
N PRO A 166 -14.31 7.81 16.00
CA PRO A 166 -14.02 7.19 17.29
C PRO A 166 -15.31 6.63 17.91
N PRO A 167 -15.26 5.45 18.56
CA PRO A 167 -16.42 4.93 19.27
C PRO A 167 -16.89 5.96 20.30
N THR A 168 -18.16 6.34 20.19
CA THR A 168 -18.87 7.24 21.12
C THR A 168 -19.08 6.59 22.48
#